data_AF-A0A845GEX9-F1
#
_entry.id   AF-A0A845GEX9-F1
#
_cell.length_a   1.000
_cell.length_b   1.000
_cell.length_c   1.000
_cell.angle_alpha   90.00
_cell.angle_beta   90.00
_cell.angle_gamma   90.00
#
_symmetry.space_group_name_H-M   'P 1'
#
loop_
_entity.id
_entity.type
_entity.pdbx_description
1 polymer ?
#
loop_
_entity_poly.entity_id
_entity_poly.type
_entity_poly.pdbx_seq_one_letter_code
_entity_poly.pdbx_strand_id
1 'polypeptide(L)'
;AVPCLELTRGEAEPAAFAEVAAAWAAKHGVARANILFAWGGGADPEDETRAALSALLPAVQALGSGSMPLQARLWLLSRQVQQVVPEDGGAAAPLLDGAALWGMGRAIANELPHLWGGLVDVETRPSAAAAAALIAAAAAPAGEDQLAIRRHGERFVARLVPATPAPALPELGDSERYMLAKGPRRTLDDLRFERLTRGAPRAGEVEIEVLAAGLNFRDVLNALGQYPGEAGLLGFEAVGRVTALGPDVAGLAVGDSVIALAAPGCIGSHVTVRRALVVPKPEALSAAEAVALPAALLTAYYALHHLGGIKAGDRVLIHAAAGGVGMAAVQLALAAGAEVYATAGATEKQQFVRDMGVRHVMSSRTLDFAERVRALTGGRGVDMVLNSLSGDFITESFGVLAPGGRFLEMGKIGIWDEARVRAQDASWVYRPFDLAAVAQEDPVTLVAMFERLLDEVAAGRLAPLPVTVFPMADAEQAFRFMAQARHIGKIVLSREDESRRLRFAAKGVRGDAHYLVTGGLGALGLRVARRLVEEGARHLVLSGRRGWCRPG
;
A
#
# COMPACT_ATOMS: atom_id res chain seq x y z
N ALA A 1 -0.53 37.96 -2.98
CA ALA A 1 -0.67 36.67 -3.68
C ALA A 1 0.53 36.49 -4.59
N VAL A 2 1.17 35.32 -4.60
CA VAL A 2 2.23 35.03 -5.58
C VAL A 2 1.55 34.84 -6.94
N PRO A 3 1.90 35.63 -7.95
CA PRO A 3 1.27 35.52 -9.26
C PRO A 3 1.81 34.23 -9.94
N CYS A 4 0.89 33.35 -10.34
CA CYS A 4 1.19 32.05 -10.97
C CYS A 4 0.59 31.99 -12.38
N LEU A 5 1.37 31.55 -13.36
CA LEU A 5 0.91 31.26 -14.71
C LEU A 5 0.74 29.74 -14.86
N GLU A 6 -0.47 29.31 -15.24
CA GLU A 6 -0.78 27.92 -15.61
C GLU A 6 -0.72 27.78 -17.13
N LEU A 7 -0.12 26.69 -17.62
CA LEU A 7 0.02 26.41 -19.05
C LEU A 7 -0.51 25.00 -19.32
N THR A 8 -1.39 24.87 -20.31
CA THR A 8 -2.07 23.60 -20.62
C THR A 8 -1.60 23.01 -21.96
N ARG A 9 -1.88 21.72 -22.15
CA ARG A 9 -1.46 20.91 -23.31
C ARG A 9 -1.96 21.56 -24.61
N GLY A 10 -1.04 22.12 -25.42
CA GLY A 10 -1.36 22.69 -26.75
C GLY A 10 -0.68 24.02 -27.08
N GLU A 11 -0.14 24.75 -26.08
CA GLU A 11 0.47 26.07 -26.26
C GLU A 11 2.01 26.04 -26.47
N ALA A 12 2.55 24.88 -26.84
CA ALA A 12 3.97 24.53 -26.69
C ALA A 12 4.89 24.87 -27.89
N GLU A 13 4.61 25.94 -28.65
CA GLU A 13 5.68 26.53 -29.48
C GLU A 13 6.49 27.53 -28.65
N PRO A 14 7.84 27.50 -28.69
CA PRO A 14 8.69 28.34 -27.84
C PRO A 14 8.43 29.85 -28.04
N ALA A 15 8.07 30.27 -29.25
CA ALA A 15 7.69 31.65 -29.56
C ALA A 15 6.34 32.03 -28.90
N ALA A 16 5.35 31.14 -28.96
CA ALA A 16 4.05 31.35 -28.33
C ALA A 16 4.17 31.41 -26.79
N PHE A 17 5.03 30.58 -26.20
CA PHE A 17 5.28 30.60 -24.76
C PHE A 17 5.81 31.96 -24.28
N ALA A 18 6.80 32.51 -24.99
CA ALA A 18 7.38 33.80 -24.65
C ALA A 18 6.34 34.92 -24.74
N GLU A 19 5.53 34.92 -25.79
CA GLU A 19 4.46 35.91 -25.98
C GLU A 19 3.38 35.81 -24.89
N VAL A 20 2.93 34.60 -24.55
CA VAL A 20 1.91 34.36 -23.53
C VAL A 20 2.38 34.84 -22.15
N ALA A 21 3.60 34.46 -21.74
CA ALA A 21 4.11 34.86 -20.43
C ALA A 21 4.41 36.37 -20.36
N ALA A 22 4.88 37.00 -21.46
CA ALA A 22 5.06 38.45 -21.53
C ALA A 22 3.72 39.21 -21.47
N ALA A 23 2.71 38.76 -22.23
CA ALA A 23 1.37 39.36 -22.22
C ALA A 23 0.70 39.23 -20.84
N TRP A 24 0.86 38.07 -20.19
CA TRP A 24 0.37 37.85 -18.84
C TRP A 24 1.07 38.75 -17.81
N ALA A 25 2.39 38.88 -17.88
CA ALA A 25 3.16 39.74 -16.98
C ALA A 25 2.76 41.22 -17.13
N ALA A 26 2.60 41.68 -18.38
CA ALA A 26 2.14 43.03 -18.69
C ALA A 26 0.71 43.29 -18.16
N LYS A 27 -0.21 42.35 -18.36
CA LYS A 27 -1.59 42.43 -17.85
C LYS A 27 -1.67 42.55 -16.32
N HIS A 28 -0.75 41.91 -15.60
CA HIS A 28 -0.75 41.89 -14.13
C HIS A 28 0.25 42.86 -13.49
N GLY A 29 1.05 43.57 -14.28
CA GLY A 29 2.05 44.53 -13.79
C GLY A 29 3.15 43.89 -12.94
N VAL A 30 3.54 42.65 -13.25
CA VAL A 30 4.51 41.88 -12.45
C VAL A 30 5.85 41.75 -13.16
N ALA A 31 6.94 42.07 -12.45
CA ALA A 31 8.32 41.89 -12.95
C ALA A 31 8.94 40.54 -12.52
N ARG A 32 8.27 39.82 -11.61
CA ARG A 32 8.70 38.52 -11.06
C ARG A 32 7.52 37.56 -10.97
N ALA A 33 7.72 36.30 -11.36
CA ALA A 33 6.71 35.26 -11.22
C ALA A 33 7.31 33.88 -10.95
N ASN A 34 6.52 33.00 -10.34
CA ASN A 34 6.81 31.57 -10.34
C ASN A 34 6.01 30.91 -11.47
N ILE A 35 6.66 30.03 -12.22
CA ILE A 35 6.05 29.23 -13.28
C ILE A 35 5.99 27.81 -12.76
N LEU A 36 4.78 27.23 -12.74
CA LEU A 36 4.56 25.86 -12.27
C LEU A 36 4.27 25.00 -13.50
N PHE A 37 5.18 24.09 -13.82
CA PHE A 37 5.01 23.12 -14.90
C PHE A 37 4.54 21.80 -14.30
N ALA A 38 3.32 21.39 -14.62
CA ALA A 38 2.76 20.10 -14.21
C ALA A 38 2.44 19.27 -15.46
N TRP A 39 2.69 17.97 -15.40
CA TRP A 39 2.37 17.04 -16.47
C TRP A 39 1.73 15.76 -15.94
N GLY A 40 0.88 15.13 -16.75
CA GLY A 40 0.38 13.79 -16.52
C GLY A 40 -0.92 13.48 -17.28
N GLY A 41 -1.24 12.19 -17.41
CA GLY A 41 -2.56 11.72 -17.84
C GLY A 41 -2.66 11.04 -19.21
N GLY A 42 -1.66 10.26 -19.63
CA GLY A 42 -1.79 9.36 -20.79
C GLY A 42 -1.67 7.88 -20.44
N ALA A 43 -2.06 7.03 -21.40
CA ALA A 43 -2.10 5.58 -21.24
C ALA A 43 -0.74 4.89 -21.49
N ASP A 44 0.11 5.47 -22.34
CA ASP A 44 1.46 4.96 -22.64
C ASP A 44 2.54 5.78 -21.91
N PRO A 45 3.28 5.18 -20.96
CA PRO A 45 4.34 5.86 -20.22
C PRO A 45 5.48 6.41 -21.09
N GLU A 46 5.83 5.76 -22.21
CA GLU A 46 6.94 6.24 -23.05
C GLU A 46 6.52 7.50 -23.81
N ASP A 47 5.35 7.46 -24.45
CA ASP A 47 4.81 8.59 -25.19
C ASP A 47 4.55 9.79 -24.28
N GLU A 48 4.03 9.56 -23.07
CA GLU A 48 3.83 10.63 -22.08
C GLU A 48 5.15 11.23 -21.61
N THR A 49 6.18 10.39 -21.38
CA THR A 49 7.53 10.89 -21.06
C THR A 49 8.06 11.78 -22.18
N ARG A 50 7.96 11.30 -23.43
CA ARG A 50 8.42 12.05 -24.61
C ARG A 50 7.67 13.36 -24.77
N ALA A 51 6.35 13.34 -24.60
CA ALA A 51 5.51 14.53 -24.69
C ALA A 51 5.82 15.55 -23.60
N ALA A 52 5.99 15.10 -22.35
CA ALA A 52 6.36 15.96 -21.22
C ALA A 52 7.67 16.71 -21.47
N LEU A 53 8.72 15.98 -21.89
CA LEU A 53 10.02 16.57 -22.18
C LEU A 53 9.99 17.49 -23.41
N SER A 54 9.24 17.11 -24.45
CA SER A 54 9.09 17.91 -25.68
C SER A 54 8.31 19.21 -25.43
N ALA A 55 7.42 19.24 -24.44
CA ALA A 55 6.75 20.46 -24.01
C ALA A 55 7.63 21.33 -23.09
N LEU A 56 8.41 20.71 -22.19
CA LEU A 56 9.24 21.43 -21.22
C LEU A 56 10.44 22.12 -21.89
N LEU A 57 11.12 21.45 -22.83
CA LEU A 57 12.35 21.96 -23.43
C LEU A 57 12.18 23.34 -24.11
N PRO A 58 11.18 23.55 -24.99
CA PRO A 58 10.92 24.87 -25.57
C PRO A 58 10.64 25.96 -24.54
N ALA A 59 9.88 25.65 -23.49
CA ALA A 59 9.58 26.60 -22.42
C ALA A 59 10.85 27.04 -21.68
N VAL A 60 11.74 26.09 -21.36
CA VAL A 60 13.03 26.39 -20.73
C VAL A 60 13.91 27.23 -21.65
N GLN A 61 13.97 26.91 -22.94
CA GLN A 61 14.74 27.67 -23.93
C GLN A 61 14.24 29.12 -24.07
N ALA A 62 12.92 29.32 -24.11
CA ALA A 62 12.29 30.63 -24.21
C ALA A 62 12.49 31.48 -22.94
N LEU A 63 12.51 30.85 -21.76
CA LEU A 63 12.80 31.57 -20.51
C LEU A 63 14.29 31.88 -20.35
N GLY A 64 15.17 30.97 -20.77
CA GLY A 64 16.62 31.09 -20.64
C GLY A 64 17.28 32.03 -21.66
N SER A 65 16.62 32.35 -22.78
CA SER A 65 17.14 33.27 -23.80
C SER A 65 17.26 34.72 -23.31
N GLY A 66 16.62 35.08 -22.19
CA GLY A 66 16.64 36.43 -21.62
C GLY A 66 15.84 37.47 -22.42
N SER A 67 15.07 37.05 -23.43
CA SER A 67 14.23 37.91 -24.28
C SER A 67 12.92 38.36 -23.60
N MET A 68 12.74 38.03 -22.33
CA MET A 68 11.49 38.20 -21.58
C MET A 68 11.63 39.32 -20.54
N PRO A 69 10.66 40.25 -20.42
CA PRO A 69 10.66 41.28 -19.37
C PRO A 69 10.25 40.74 -17.98
N LEU A 70 10.40 39.44 -17.74
CA LEU A 70 9.92 38.72 -16.57
C LEU A 70 11.06 37.91 -15.94
N GLN A 71 11.39 38.18 -14.68
CA GLN A 71 12.26 37.31 -13.90
C GLN A 71 11.43 36.13 -13.34
N ALA A 72 11.53 34.98 -14.01
CA ALA A 72 10.76 33.78 -13.68
C ALA A 72 11.58 32.78 -12.87
N ARG A 73 10.92 32.07 -11.95
CA ARG A 73 11.44 30.82 -11.34
C ARG A 73 10.57 29.64 -11.75
N LEU A 74 11.18 28.61 -12.33
CA LEU A 74 10.51 27.43 -12.84
C LEU A 74 10.47 26.32 -11.79
N TRP A 75 9.27 25.87 -11.46
CA TRP A 75 8.98 24.75 -10.58
C TRP A 75 8.40 23.59 -11.40
N LEU A 76 8.99 22.40 -11.31
CA LEU A 76 8.46 21.21 -11.96
C LEU A 76 7.69 20.34 -10.95
N LEU A 77 6.47 19.99 -11.31
CA LEU A 77 5.55 19.21 -10.50
C LEU A 77 5.45 17.81 -11.04
N SER A 78 5.55 16.85 -10.13
CA SER A 78 5.36 15.43 -10.38
C SER A 78 4.36 14.85 -9.39
N ARG A 79 3.77 13.70 -9.70
CA ARG A 79 2.78 13.04 -8.84
C ARG A 79 3.28 11.66 -8.43
N GLN A 80 3.56 11.51 -7.15
CA GLN A 80 3.97 10.29 -6.47
C GLN A 80 5.03 9.48 -7.24
N VAL A 81 6.03 10.17 -7.79
CA VAL A 81 7.12 9.52 -8.55
C VAL A 81 8.19 8.91 -7.66
N GLN A 82 8.21 9.31 -6.39
CA GLN A 82 9.14 8.82 -5.39
C GLN A 82 8.39 8.22 -4.20
N GLN A 83 9.00 7.19 -3.60
CA GLN A 83 8.60 6.68 -2.30
C GLN A 83 9.28 7.53 -1.21
N VAL A 84 8.50 8.41 -0.59
CA VAL A 84 8.95 9.37 0.44
C VAL A 84 8.43 8.94 1.81
N VAL A 85 7.22 8.41 1.83
CA VAL A 85 6.58 7.84 3.02
C VAL A 85 6.14 6.41 2.74
N PRO A 86 5.98 5.54 3.76
CA PRO A 86 5.55 4.16 3.55
C PRO A 86 4.26 4.04 2.74
N GLU A 87 3.33 4.98 2.94
CA GLU A 87 2.04 5.06 2.25
C GLU A 87 2.16 5.23 0.72
N ASP A 88 3.30 5.70 0.22
CA ASP A 88 3.54 5.80 -1.23
C ASP A 88 3.73 4.42 -1.89
N GLY A 89 4.10 3.41 -1.10
CA GLY A 89 4.48 2.07 -1.54
C GLY A 89 3.29 1.12 -1.66
N GLY A 90 2.48 1.28 -2.71
CA GLY A 90 1.40 0.36 -3.04
C GLY A 90 1.35 0.10 -4.54
N ALA A 91 2.04 -0.95 -5.02
CA ALA A 91 1.97 -1.60 -6.34
C ALA A 91 1.94 -0.75 -7.64
N ALA A 92 1.79 0.56 -7.58
CA ALA A 92 1.86 1.47 -8.70
C ALA A 92 3.32 1.68 -9.05
N ALA A 93 3.72 1.26 -10.24
CA ALA A 93 4.99 1.67 -10.81
C ALA A 93 5.08 3.21 -10.76
N PRO A 94 6.24 3.80 -10.38
CA PRO A 94 6.41 5.24 -10.41
C PRO A 94 6.06 5.76 -11.82
N LEU A 95 5.31 6.86 -11.88
CA LEU A 95 4.94 7.50 -13.14
C LEU A 95 6.23 7.96 -13.86
N LEU A 96 6.58 7.29 -14.96
CA LEU A 96 7.87 7.45 -15.66
C LEU A 96 8.07 8.87 -16.22
N ASP A 97 6.98 9.50 -16.65
CA ASP A 97 6.96 10.87 -17.14
C ASP A 97 7.44 11.86 -16.06
N GLY A 98 6.91 11.75 -14.85
CA GLY A 98 7.35 12.60 -13.75
C GLY A 98 8.78 12.28 -13.31
N ALA A 99 9.25 11.03 -13.37
CA ALA A 99 10.65 10.70 -13.09
C ALA A 99 11.62 11.36 -14.09
N ALA A 100 11.23 11.46 -15.37
CA ALA A 100 12.02 12.16 -16.38
C ALA A 100 12.10 13.68 -16.13
N LEU A 101 11.01 14.30 -15.63
CA LEU A 101 11.02 15.71 -15.20
C LEU A 101 12.06 15.95 -14.08
N TRP A 102 12.22 15.00 -13.16
CA TRP A 102 13.27 15.11 -12.12
C TRP A 102 14.68 15.06 -12.72
N GLY A 103 14.92 14.18 -13.70
CA GLY A 103 16.19 14.11 -14.41
C GLY A 103 16.52 15.41 -15.15
N MET A 104 15.57 15.92 -15.93
CA MET A 104 15.72 17.17 -16.69
C MET A 104 15.84 18.39 -15.76
N GLY A 105 15.04 18.46 -14.70
CA GLY A 105 15.09 19.54 -13.73
C GLY A 105 16.45 19.66 -13.04
N ARG A 106 17.10 18.53 -12.71
CA ARG A 106 18.47 18.55 -12.18
C ARG A 106 19.50 19.09 -13.18
N ALA A 107 19.29 18.90 -14.49
CA ALA A 107 20.13 19.54 -15.50
C ALA A 107 19.87 21.06 -15.57
N ILE A 108 18.60 21.47 -15.60
CA ILE A 108 18.19 22.89 -15.59
C ILE A 108 18.74 23.61 -14.36
N ALA A 109 18.69 23.00 -13.18
CA ALA A 109 19.22 23.55 -11.94
C ALA A 109 20.72 23.88 -12.03
N ASN A 110 21.49 23.03 -12.72
CA ASN A 110 22.93 23.20 -12.90
C ASN A 110 23.28 24.20 -14.01
N GLU A 111 22.51 24.23 -15.11
CA GLU A 111 22.81 25.07 -16.27
C GLU A 111 22.20 26.48 -16.19
N LEU A 112 21.00 26.61 -15.60
CA LEU A 112 20.20 27.83 -15.53
C LEU A 112 19.77 28.15 -14.08
N PRO A 113 20.71 28.36 -13.14
CA PRO A 113 20.38 28.55 -11.72
C PRO A 113 19.53 29.82 -11.45
N HIS A 114 19.61 30.81 -12.33
CA HIS A 114 18.80 32.03 -12.26
C HIS A 114 17.31 31.78 -12.59
N LEU A 115 17.01 30.72 -13.34
CA LEU A 115 15.66 30.27 -13.68
C LEU A 115 15.10 29.28 -12.66
N TRP A 116 15.95 28.68 -11.83
CA TRP A 116 15.57 27.50 -11.08
C TRP A 116 14.68 27.81 -9.86
N GLY A 117 13.48 27.21 -9.85
CA GLY A 117 12.55 27.22 -8.72
C GLY A 117 12.71 25.97 -7.86
N GLY A 118 12.51 24.79 -8.45
CA GLY A 118 12.69 23.50 -7.78
C GLY A 118 11.86 22.35 -8.38
N LEU A 119 12.05 21.16 -7.84
CA LEU A 119 11.27 19.95 -8.07
C LEU A 119 10.31 19.75 -6.90
N VAL A 120 9.04 19.49 -7.18
CA VAL A 120 8.04 19.12 -6.16
C VAL A 120 7.30 17.87 -6.60
N ASP A 121 7.36 16.83 -5.77
CA ASP A 121 6.57 15.62 -5.94
C ASP A 121 5.38 15.64 -4.98
N VAL A 122 4.15 15.53 -5.48
CA VAL A 122 2.93 15.60 -4.66
C VAL A 122 2.20 14.26 -4.62
N GLU A 123 1.30 14.08 -3.66
CA GLU A 123 0.39 12.92 -3.61
C GLU A 123 -0.46 12.81 -4.90
N THR A 124 -0.91 11.60 -5.26
CA THR A 124 -1.73 11.36 -6.47
C THR A 124 -2.99 12.22 -6.56
N ARG A 125 -3.61 12.52 -5.40
CA ARG A 125 -4.78 13.40 -5.27
C ARG A 125 -4.47 14.51 -4.25
N PRO A 126 -3.84 15.62 -4.67
CA PRO A 126 -3.42 16.66 -3.74
C PRO A 126 -4.60 17.32 -3.05
N SER A 127 -4.54 17.36 -1.73
CA SER A 127 -5.50 18.08 -0.90
C SER A 127 -5.32 19.61 -0.98
N ALA A 128 -6.31 20.38 -0.52
CA ALA A 128 -6.20 21.83 -0.42
C ALA A 128 -5.01 22.27 0.44
N ALA A 129 -4.69 21.50 1.48
CA ALA A 129 -3.53 21.73 2.32
C ALA A 129 -2.21 21.45 1.58
N ALA A 130 -2.16 20.42 0.73
CA ALA A 130 -1.01 20.17 -0.15
C ALA A 130 -0.80 21.31 -1.16
N ALA A 131 -1.88 21.82 -1.75
CA ALA A 131 -1.83 22.99 -2.64
C ALA A 131 -1.31 24.25 -1.91
N ALA A 132 -1.77 24.49 -0.68
CA ALA A 132 -1.27 25.59 0.15
C ALA A 132 0.23 25.43 0.48
N ALA A 133 0.67 24.21 0.81
CA ALA A 133 2.08 23.91 1.08
C ALA A 133 2.96 24.13 -0.16
N LEU A 134 2.47 23.79 -1.36
CA LEU A 134 3.14 24.05 -2.64
C LEU A 134 3.29 25.54 -2.88
N ILE A 135 2.22 26.33 -2.72
CA ILE A 135 2.27 27.79 -2.87
C ILE A 135 3.26 28.40 -1.88
N ALA A 136 3.25 27.93 -0.62
CA ALA A 136 4.19 28.38 0.40
C ALA A 136 5.64 28.04 0.06
N ALA A 137 5.90 26.86 -0.54
CA ALA A 137 7.23 26.49 -1.02
C ALA A 137 7.69 27.39 -2.17
N ALA A 138 6.83 27.64 -3.15
CA ALA A 138 7.13 28.53 -4.28
C ALA A 138 7.34 30.00 -3.86
N ALA A 139 6.74 30.42 -2.75
CA ALA A 139 6.88 31.77 -2.19
C ALA A 139 8.15 31.97 -1.35
N ALA A 140 8.82 30.89 -0.91
CA ALA A 140 9.92 30.97 0.03
C ALA A 140 11.22 31.50 -0.65
N PRO A 141 11.90 32.50 -0.05
CA PRO A 141 13.14 33.03 -0.60
C PRO A 141 14.33 32.08 -0.36
N ALA A 142 14.56 31.18 -1.33
CA ALA A 142 15.72 30.27 -1.44
C ALA A 142 15.96 29.29 -0.27
N GLY A 143 16.50 28.11 -0.59
CA GLY A 143 16.85 27.08 0.39
C GLY A 143 16.75 25.68 -0.22
N GLU A 144 15.56 25.10 -0.20
CA GLU A 144 15.28 23.73 -0.68
C GLU A 144 14.62 23.74 -2.05
N ASP A 145 15.17 22.97 -2.98
CA ASP A 145 14.73 22.91 -4.37
C ASP A 145 14.30 21.50 -4.80
N GLN A 146 14.27 20.53 -3.88
CA GLN A 146 13.82 19.16 -4.12
C GLN A 146 12.92 18.73 -2.96
N LEU A 147 11.62 18.83 -3.20
CA LEU A 147 10.58 18.68 -2.20
C LEU A 147 9.65 17.52 -2.55
N ALA A 148 9.09 16.92 -1.51
CA ALA A 148 7.88 16.12 -1.64
C ALA A 148 6.82 16.62 -0.66
N ILE A 149 5.58 16.66 -1.12
CA ILE A 149 4.44 17.05 -0.29
C ILE A 149 3.55 15.82 -0.13
N ARG A 150 3.37 15.39 1.12
CA ARG A 150 2.56 14.22 1.51
C ARG A 150 1.68 14.58 2.70
N ARG A 151 0.81 13.67 3.12
CA ARG A 151 0.06 13.74 4.39
C ARG A 151 -0.58 15.11 4.61
N HIS A 152 -1.32 15.57 3.61
CA HIS A 152 -2.02 16.86 3.66
C HIS A 152 -1.14 18.09 3.91
N GLY A 153 -0.02 18.19 3.19
CA GLY A 153 0.81 19.40 3.19
C GLY A 153 2.06 19.32 4.06
N GLU A 154 2.36 18.17 4.65
CA GLU A 154 3.69 17.91 5.22
C GLU A 154 4.74 17.97 4.10
N ARG A 155 5.78 18.78 4.32
CA ARG A 155 6.88 18.98 3.37
C ARG A 155 8.07 18.11 3.78
N PHE A 156 8.54 17.31 2.84
CA PHE A 156 9.73 16.49 2.93
C PHE A 156 10.80 17.05 1.99
N VAL A 157 12.07 16.95 2.39
CA VAL A 157 13.21 17.43 1.63
C VAL A 157 14.16 16.28 1.32
N ALA A 158 14.76 16.27 0.13
CA ALA A 158 15.71 15.24 -0.25
C ALA A 158 17.09 15.49 0.40
N ARG A 159 17.68 14.43 0.97
CA ARG A 159 19.05 14.43 1.50
C ARG A 159 19.78 13.16 1.11
N LEU A 160 20.97 13.32 0.53
CA LEU A 160 21.87 12.20 0.30
C LEU A 160 22.64 11.91 1.58
N VAL A 161 22.48 10.70 2.10
CA VAL A 161 23.18 10.20 3.29
C VAL A 161 23.86 8.87 2.96
N PRO A 162 24.92 8.47 3.68
CA PRO A 162 25.46 7.11 3.56
C PRO A 162 24.36 6.07 3.78
N ALA A 163 24.31 5.05 2.93
CA ALA A 163 23.33 3.98 3.08
C ALA A 163 23.64 3.19 4.35
N THR A 164 22.72 3.19 5.31
CA THR A 164 22.74 2.20 6.39
C THR A 164 22.36 0.86 5.78
N PRO A 165 23.08 -0.24 6.07
CA PRO A 165 22.66 -1.56 5.63
C PRO A 165 21.22 -1.79 6.08
N ALA A 166 20.33 -2.10 5.14
CA ALA A 166 18.98 -2.51 5.48
C ALA A 166 19.06 -3.73 6.43
N PRO A 167 18.07 -3.93 7.32
CA PRO A 167 17.96 -5.19 8.04
C PRO A 167 18.06 -6.33 7.02
N ALA A 168 18.98 -7.27 7.27
CA ALA A 168 19.16 -8.40 6.38
C ALA A 168 18.34 -9.57 6.92
N LEU A 169 17.60 -10.22 6.04
CA LEU A 169 16.95 -11.48 6.36
C LEU A 169 18.02 -12.57 6.49
N PRO A 170 17.81 -13.59 7.35
CA PRO A 170 18.79 -14.66 7.52
C PRO A 170 19.07 -15.37 6.19
N GLU A 171 20.35 -15.49 5.82
CA GLU A 171 20.76 -16.41 4.74
C GLU A 171 20.41 -17.85 5.12
N LEU A 172 19.80 -18.60 4.20
CA LEU A 172 19.29 -19.95 4.47
C LEU A 172 20.07 -20.99 3.68
N GLY A 173 20.42 -22.10 4.33
CA GLY A 173 20.72 -23.37 3.64
C GLY A 173 19.44 -24.07 3.17
N ASP A 174 19.57 -25.11 2.33
CA ASP A 174 18.45 -25.82 1.70
C ASP A 174 17.43 -26.40 2.69
N SER A 175 17.89 -26.80 3.88
CA SER A 175 17.09 -27.38 4.97
C SER A 175 16.72 -26.36 6.07
N GLU A 176 16.92 -25.07 5.82
CA GLU A 176 16.59 -24.01 6.78
C GLU A 176 15.38 -23.20 6.29
N ARG A 177 14.64 -22.66 7.26
CA ARG A 177 13.67 -21.58 7.05
C ARG A 177 13.85 -20.55 8.14
N TYR A 178 13.24 -19.38 7.98
CA TYR A 178 13.12 -18.42 9.08
C TYR A 178 11.69 -17.97 9.24
N MET A 179 11.34 -17.48 10.43
CA MET A 179 10.10 -16.77 10.68
C MET A 179 10.32 -15.65 11.68
N LEU A 180 9.44 -14.66 11.67
CA LEU A 180 9.44 -13.57 12.63
C LEU A 180 8.98 -14.10 13.99
N ALA A 181 9.85 -13.98 14.97
CA ALA A 181 9.60 -14.33 16.35
C ALA A 181 9.36 -13.08 17.21
N LYS A 182 8.55 -13.27 18.24
CA LYS A 182 8.32 -12.32 19.31
C LYS A 182 9.51 -12.41 20.26
N GLY A 183 10.06 -11.29 20.70
CA GLY A 183 11.12 -11.36 21.69
C GLY A 183 10.60 -11.53 23.12
N PRO A 184 11.52 -11.81 24.06
CA PRO A 184 11.17 -12.15 25.43
C PRO A 184 10.60 -10.95 26.21
N ARG A 185 10.91 -9.71 25.80
CA ARG A 185 10.44 -8.48 26.45
C ARG A 185 9.04 -8.07 26.00
N ARG A 186 8.52 -8.68 24.91
CA ARG A 186 7.22 -8.36 24.33
C ARG A 186 7.12 -6.88 23.94
N THR A 187 8.16 -6.37 23.30
CA THR A 187 8.22 -5.02 22.73
C THR A 187 8.40 -5.11 21.23
N LEU A 188 8.00 -4.11 20.46
CA LEU A 188 8.23 -4.17 19.00
C LEU A 188 9.72 -4.21 18.66
N ASP A 189 10.56 -3.56 19.47
CA ASP A 189 12.03 -3.52 19.35
C ASP A 189 12.72 -4.88 19.51
N ASP A 190 12.01 -5.93 19.94
CA ASP A 190 12.58 -7.26 20.14
C ASP A 190 12.14 -8.30 19.10
N LEU A 191 11.37 -7.86 18.09
CA LEU A 191 11.03 -8.65 16.91
C LEU A 191 12.30 -9.02 16.14
N ARG A 192 12.45 -10.31 15.84
CA ARG A 192 13.62 -10.82 15.11
C ARG A 192 13.25 -12.02 14.27
N PHE A 193 13.95 -12.20 13.16
CA PHE A 193 13.84 -13.42 12.37
C PHE A 193 14.68 -14.54 12.98
N GLU A 194 14.02 -15.63 13.37
CA GLU A 194 14.68 -16.82 13.92
C GLU A 194 14.79 -17.90 12.85
N ARG A 195 15.97 -18.53 12.77
CA ARG A 195 16.18 -19.69 11.90
C ARG A 195 15.57 -20.93 12.53
N LEU A 196 14.97 -21.75 11.69
CA LEU A 196 14.33 -23.01 12.04
C LEU A 196 14.73 -24.07 11.02
N THR A 197 14.66 -25.33 11.43
CA THR A 197 14.76 -26.45 10.50
C THR A 197 13.50 -26.52 9.64
N ARG A 198 13.70 -26.68 8.33
CA ARG A 198 12.64 -26.93 7.36
C ARG A 198 12.33 -28.44 7.35
N GLY A 199 11.08 -28.78 7.62
CA GLY A 199 10.59 -30.16 7.60
C GLY A 199 9.70 -30.43 6.39
N ALA A 200 9.66 -31.67 5.92
CA ALA A 200 8.74 -32.07 4.87
C ALA A 200 7.28 -31.95 5.34
N PRO A 201 6.34 -31.49 4.48
CA PRO A 201 4.92 -31.43 4.82
C PRO A 201 4.36 -32.82 5.11
N ARG A 202 3.48 -32.92 6.11
CA ARG A 202 2.77 -34.16 6.47
C ARG A 202 1.60 -34.41 5.50
N ALA A 203 0.94 -35.57 5.63
CA ALA A 203 -0.25 -35.88 4.85
C ALA A 203 -1.30 -34.76 4.96
N GLY A 204 -1.82 -34.30 3.81
CA GLY A 204 -2.76 -33.19 3.75
C GLY A 204 -2.17 -31.79 3.98
N GLU A 205 -0.85 -31.65 4.11
CA GLU A 205 -0.16 -30.35 4.24
C GLU A 205 0.54 -29.93 2.95
N VAL A 206 0.68 -28.62 2.78
CA VAL A 206 1.36 -27.98 1.66
C VAL A 206 2.40 -27.04 2.23
N GLU A 207 3.61 -27.08 1.69
CA GLU A 207 4.64 -26.09 1.98
C GLU A 207 4.67 -25.02 0.90
N ILE A 208 4.76 -23.78 1.33
CA ILE A 208 4.69 -22.59 0.49
C ILE A 208 5.91 -21.71 0.76
N GLU A 209 6.70 -21.40 -0.27
CA GLU A 209 7.66 -20.29 -0.27
C GLU A 209 6.87 -18.98 -0.22
N VAL A 210 7.01 -18.23 0.87
CA VAL A 210 6.26 -16.99 1.07
C VAL A 210 6.86 -15.89 0.21
N LEU A 211 6.01 -15.24 -0.59
CA LEU A 211 6.32 -14.04 -1.36
C LEU A 211 5.79 -12.78 -0.68
N ALA A 212 4.63 -12.87 -0.04
CA ALA A 212 4.04 -11.78 0.71
C ALA A 212 3.24 -12.32 1.90
N ALA A 213 3.24 -11.60 3.02
CA ALA A 213 2.46 -11.91 4.21
C ALA A 213 1.62 -10.70 4.63
N GLY A 214 0.36 -10.94 5.01
CA GLY A 214 -0.53 -9.90 5.50
C GLY A 214 -0.26 -9.62 6.97
N LEU A 215 -0.07 -8.34 7.33
CA LEU A 215 0.00 -7.91 8.72
C LEU A 215 -1.41 -7.55 9.21
N ASN A 216 -1.77 -7.99 10.42
CA ASN A 216 -3.06 -7.75 11.05
C ASN A 216 -2.88 -7.14 12.45
N PHE A 217 -3.87 -6.39 12.95
CA PHE A 217 -3.78 -5.76 14.28
C PHE A 217 -3.62 -6.77 15.41
N ARG A 218 -4.14 -8.00 15.22
CA ARG A 218 -3.89 -9.17 16.07
C ARG A 218 -2.40 -9.44 16.26
N ASP A 219 -1.58 -9.31 15.22
CA ASP A 219 -0.14 -9.57 15.28
C ASP A 219 0.55 -8.56 16.19
N VAL A 220 0.15 -7.29 16.14
CA VAL A 220 0.66 -6.23 17.03
C VAL A 220 0.31 -6.54 18.49
N LEU A 221 -0.95 -6.90 18.78
CA LEU A 221 -1.35 -7.29 20.14
C LEU A 221 -0.59 -8.54 20.63
N ASN A 222 -0.36 -9.51 19.74
CA ASN A 222 0.40 -10.73 20.06
C ASN A 222 1.87 -10.41 20.36
N ALA A 223 2.50 -9.56 19.55
CA ALA A 223 3.88 -9.11 19.75
C ALA A 223 4.05 -8.39 21.09
N LEU A 224 3.10 -7.52 21.45
CA LEU A 224 3.09 -6.75 22.70
C LEU A 224 2.64 -7.53 23.94
N GLY A 225 2.25 -8.81 23.79
CA GLY A 225 1.71 -9.60 24.89
C GLY A 225 0.35 -9.12 25.43
N GLN A 226 -0.39 -8.36 24.62
CA GLN A 226 -1.69 -7.78 24.97
C GLN A 226 -2.87 -8.57 24.39
N TYR A 227 -2.61 -9.58 23.56
CA TYR A 227 -3.65 -10.43 23.01
C TYR A 227 -4.21 -11.37 24.11
N PRO A 228 -5.53 -11.39 24.36
CA PRO A 228 -6.12 -12.29 25.34
C PRO A 228 -5.98 -13.77 24.94
N GLY A 229 -5.48 -14.61 25.84
CA GLY A 229 -5.24 -16.04 25.60
C GLY A 229 -3.98 -16.32 24.76
N GLU A 230 -3.87 -17.53 24.20
CA GLU A 230 -2.72 -17.92 23.39
C GLU A 230 -2.90 -17.52 21.92
N ALA A 231 -2.31 -16.40 21.54
CA ALA A 231 -2.37 -15.89 20.17
C ALA A 231 -1.56 -16.71 19.16
N GLY A 232 -0.70 -17.65 19.60
CA GLY A 232 0.15 -18.46 18.72
C GLY A 232 1.26 -17.68 18.02
N LEU A 233 1.67 -18.16 16.85
CA LEU A 233 2.71 -17.54 16.00
C LEU A 233 2.21 -16.25 15.33
N LEU A 234 3.12 -15.38 14.91
CA LEU A 234 2.78 -14.17 14.16
C LEU A 234 2.43 -14.49 12.70
N GLY A 235 1.53 -13.71 12.12
CA GLY A 235 1.02 -13.90 10.77
C GLY A 235 -0.26 -14.73 10.72
N PHE A 236 -1.08 -14.46 9.71
CA PHE A 236 -2.38 -15.12 9.53
C PHE A 236 -2.70 -15.47 8.08
N GLU A 237 -2.07 -14.82 7.11
CA GLU A 237 -2.35 -15.03 5.68
C GLU A 237 -1.07 -14.79 4.88
N ALA A 238 -0.86 -15.56 3.83
CA ALA A 238 0.29 -15.41 2.95
C ALA A 238 -0.04 -15.72 1.50
N VAL A 239 0.75 -15.15 0.61
CA VAL A 239 0.77 -15.49 -0.80
C VAL A 239 2.16 -15.99 -1.14
N GLY A 240 2.22 -17.05 -1.93
CA GLY A 240 3.48 -17.70 -2.22
C GLY A 240 3.42 -18.71 -3.35
N ARG A 241 4.46 -19.54 -3.43
CA ARG A 241 4.57 -20.65 -4.38
C ARG A 241 4.68 -21.96 -3.66
N VAL A 242 3.98 -22.97 -4.13
CA VAL A 242 4.09 -24.33 -3.58
C VAL A 242 5.51 -24.86 -3.81
N THR A 243 6.19 -25.29 -2.74
CA THR A 243 7.53 -25.88 -2.79
C THR A 243 7.53 -27.37 -2.53
N ALA A 244 6.59 -27.86 -1.73
CA ALA A 244 6.43 -29.28 -1.45
C ALA A 244 4.97 -29.61 -1.12
N LEU A 245 4.59 -30.84 -1.46
CA LEU A 245 3.27 -31.40 -1.18
C LEU A 245 3.44 -32.58 -0.23
N GLY A 246 2.60 -32.64 0.80
CA GLY A 246 2.49 -33.81 1.63
C GLY A 246 1.83 -34.98 0.88
N PRO A 247 1.91 -36.21 1.43
CA PRO A 247 1.16 -37.34 0.92
C PRO A 247 -0.34 -37.03 0.75
N ASP A 248 -0.94 -37.60 -0.29
CA ASP A 248 -2.38 -37.53 -0.58
C ASP A 248 -2.95 -36.11 -0.84
N VAL A 249 -2.10 -35.12 -1.07
CA VAL A 249 -2.54 -33.80 -1.50
C VAL A 249 -2.86 -33.81 -2.99
N ALA A 250 -4.13 -33.53 -3.32
CA ALA A 250 -4.62 -33.40 -4.70
C ALA A 250 -4.87 -31.94 -5.10
N GLY A 251 -4.91 -31.70 -6.43
CA GLY A 251 -5.33 -30.42 -7.01
C GLY A 251 -4.37 -29.25 -6.79
N LEU A 252 -3.09 -29.52 -6.53
CA LEU A 252 -1.99 -28.56 -6.53
C LEU A 252 -0.73 -29.23 -7.09
N ALA A 253 0.16 -28.43 -7.67
CA ALA A 253 1.48 -28.82 -8.12
C ALA A 253 2.57 -27.91 -7.53
N VAL A 254 3.80 -28.41 -7.46
CA VAL A 254 4.97 -27.59 -7.11
C VAL A 254 5.14 -26.48 -8.14
N GLY A 255 5.32 -25.24 -7.67
CA GLY A 255 5.42 -24.04 -8.50
C GLY A 255 4.13 -23.21 -8.57
N ASP A 256 2.98 -23.79 -8.24
CA ASP A 256 1.68 -23.11 -8.26
C ASP A 256 1.69 -21.87 -7.37
N SER A 257 1.11 -20.78 -7.85
CA SER A 257 0.93 -19.56 -7.07
C SER A 257 -0.37 -19.64 -6.27
N VAL A 258 -0.26 -19.54 -4.96
CA VAL A 258 -1.37 -19.81 -4.04
C VAL A 258 -1.52 -18.74 -2.96
N ILE A 259 -2.72 -18.65 -2.42
CA ILE A 259 -3.07 -17.88 -1.22
C ILE A 259 -3.29 -18.89 -0.08
N ALA A 260 -2.56 -18.72 1.02
CA ALA A 260 -2.71 -19.48 2.25
C ALA A 260 -3.56 -18.70 3.26
N LEU A 261 -4.67 -19.30 3.67
CA LEU A 261 -5.60 -18.78 4.67
C LEU A 261 -5.20 -19.31 6.06
N ALA A 262 -5.43 -18.52 7.11
CA ALA A 262 -5.18 -18.90 8.50
C ALA A 262 -3.83 -19.64 8.69
N ALA A 263 -2.76 -19.01 8.21
CA ALA A 263 -1.40 -19.52 8.10
C ALA A 263 -0.49 -18.95 9.22
N PRO A 264 -0.58 -19.45 10.47
CA PRO A 264 0.26 -18.96 11.56
C PRO A 264 1.75 -19.19 11.26
N GLY A 265 2.58 -18.18 11.54
CA GLY A 265 4.02 -18.24 11.27
C GLY A 265 4.40 -17.86 9.84
N CYS A 266 3.47 -17.33 9.05
CA CYS A 266 3.71 -17.00 7.64
C CYS A 266 4.56 -15.75 7.40
N ILE A 267 4.84 -14.93 8.42
CA ILE A 267 5.81 -13.84 8.31
C ILE A 267 7.21 -14.46 8.38
N GLY A 268 7.69 -14.99 7.26
CA GLY A 268 8.90 -15.79 7.20
C GLY A 268 9.24 -16.22 5.78
N SER A 269 10.20 -17.13 5.63
CA SER A 269 10.62 -17.61 4.31
C SER A 269 9.69 -18.67 3.73
N HIS A 270 9.15 -19.55 4.58
CA HIS A 270 8.26 -20.64 4.21
C HIS A 270 7.19 -20.81 5.28
N VAL A 271 6.02 -21.31 4.86
CA VAL A 271 4.95 -21.73 5.77
C VAL A 271 4.39 -23.07 5.33
N THR A 272 4.06 -23.92 6.30
CA THR A 272 3.41 -25.22 6.06
C THR A 272 1.98 -25.13 6.57
N VAL A 273 0.99 -25.39 5.71
CA VAL A 273 -0.44 -25.24 6.03
C VAL A 273 -1.24 -26.44 5.54
N ARG A 274 -2.43 -26.64 6.11
CA ARG A 274 -3.39 -27.66 5.63
C ARG A 274 -3.83 -27.30 4.21
N ARG A 275 -3.87 -28.28 3.29
CA ARG A 275 -4.37 -28.11 1.92
C ARG A 275 -5.77 -27.47 1.89
N ALA A 276 -6.61 -27.80 2.85
CA ALA A 276 -7.97 -27.27 3.02
C ALA A 276 -8.04 -25.77 3.32
N LEU A 277 -6.91 -25.08 3.48
CA LEU A 277 -6.81 -23.63 3.70
C LEU A 277 -5.97 -22.95 2.62
N VAL A 278 -5.83 -23.59 1.46
CA VAL A 278 -5.05 -23.05 0.33
C VAL A 278 -5.98 -22.87 -0.86
N VAL A 279 -5.92 -21.72 -1.51
CA VAL A 279 -6.64 -21.47 -2.77
C VAL A 279 -5.67 -20.98 -3.85
N PRO A 280 -5.96 -21.22 -5.14
CA PRO A 280 -5.17 -20.64 -6.23
C PRO A 280 -5.20 -19.11 -6.16
N LYS A 281 -4.06 -18.48 -6.43
CA LYS A 281 -3.99 -17.02 -6.54
C LYS A 281 -4.46 -16.60 -7.94
N PRO A 282 -5.45 -15.70 -8.09
CA PRO A 282 -5.82 -15.16 -9.39
C PRO A 282 -4.63 -14.50 -10.09
N GLU A 283 -4.35 -14.81 -11.35
CA GLU A 283 -3.17 -14.31 -12.07
C GLU A 283 -3.14 -12.78 -12.18
N ALA A 284 -4.31 -12.16 -12.33
CA ALA A 284 -4.46 -10.72 -12.51
C ALA A 284 -4.02 -9.88 -11.28
N LEU A 285 -4.02 -10.45 -10.08
CA LEU A 285 -3.63 -9.74 -8.87
C LEU A 285 -2.11 -9.83 -8.65
N SER A 286 -1.47 -8.81 -8.13
CA SER A 286 -0.13 -8.94 -7.57
C SER A 286 -0.14 -9.78 -6.28
N ALA A 287 1.02 -10.22 -5.77
CA ALA A 287 1.05 -10.91 -4.48
C ALA A 287 0.61 -10.00 -3.33
N ALA A 288 0.94 -8.71 -3.40
CA ALA A 288 0.55 -7.71 -2.41
C ALA A 288 -0.97 -7.47 -2.39
N GLU A 289 -1.60 -7.36 -3.55
CA GLU A 289 -3.06 -7.22 -3.63
C GLU A 289 -3.76 -8.49 -3.14
N ALA A 290 -3.29 -9.66 -3.59
CA ALA A 290 -3.92 -10.93 -3.23
C ALA A 290 -3.83 -11.24 -1.72
N VAL A 291 -2.71 -10.94 -1.05
CA VAL A 291 -2.55 -11.21 0.38
C VAL A 291 -3.31 -10.23 1.28
N ALA A 292 -3.81 -9.12 0.73
CA ALA A 292 -4.60 -8.15 1.47
C ALA A 292 -6.08 -8.57 1.63
N LEU A 293 -6.54 -9.54 0.84
CA LEU A 293 -7.95 -9.93 0.76
C LEU A 293 -8.41 -10.89 1.86
N PRO A 294 -7.71 -11.99 2.21
CA PRO A 294 -8.27 -13.09 2.98
C PRO A 294 -8.86 -12.69 4.32
N ALA A 295 -8.03 -12.17 5.24
CA ALA A 295 -8.46 -11.83 6.58
C ALA A 295 -9.50 -10.71 6.57
N ALA A 296 -9.37 -9.74 5.67
CA ALA A 296 -10.28 -8.60 5.58
C ALA A 296 -11.67 -9.02 5.06
N LEU A 297 -11.72 -9.64 3.89
CA LEU A 297 -12.98 -10.04 3.25
C LEU A 297 -13.68 -11.16 4.02
N LEU A 298 -12.96 -12.19 4.47
CA LEU A 298 -13.58 -13.30 5.21
C LEU A 298 -14.15 -12.83 6.54
N THR A 299 -13.42 -12.00 7.30
CA THR A 299 -13.91 -11.49 8.59
C THR A 299 -15.16 -10.64 8.39
N ALA A 300 -15.16 -9.74 7.41
CA ALA A 300 -16.29 -8.88 7.11
C ALA A 300 -17.51 -9.68 6.61
N TYR A 301 -17.30 -10.62 5.68
CA TYR A 301 -18.37 -11.44 5.12
C TYR A 301 -18.97 -12.38 6.17
N TYR A 302 -18.12 -13.07 6.93
CA TYR A 302 -18.57 -13.95 8.01
C TYR A 302 -19.36 -13.16 9.06
N ALA A 303 -18.90 -11.98 9.46
CA ALA A 303 -19.61 -11.15 10.41
C ALA A 303 -20.96 -10.67 9.86
N LEU A 304 -20.97 -9.96 8.71
CA LEU A 304 -22.17 -9.30 8.21
C LEU A 304 -23.18 -10.27 7.61
N HIS A 305 -22.75 -11.23 6.80
CA HIS A 305 -23.65 -12.15 6.09
C HIS A 305 -23.94 -13.41 6.91
N HIS A 306 -22.90 -14.07 7.46
CA HIS A 306 -23.09 -15.37 8.11
C HIS A 306 -23.66 -15.23 9.53
N LEU A 307 -23.08 -14.36 10.36
CA LEU A 307 -23.56 -14.13 11.73
C LEU A 307 -24.68 -13.09 11.79
N GLY A 308 -24.54 -12.01 11.03
CA GLY A 308 -25.45 -10.87 11.03
C GLY A 308 -26.66 -11.04 10.12
N GLY A 309 -26.58 -11.82 9.04
CA GLY A 309 -27.67 -11.97 8.08
C GLY A 309 -28.12 -10.64 7.46
N ILE A 310 -27.16 -9.78 7.07
CA ILE A 310 -27.39 -8.45 6.51
C ILE A 310 -28.36 -8.48 5.31
N LYS A 311 -29.28 -7.51 5.26
CA LYS A 311 -30.26 -7.36 4.18
C LYS A 311 -30.37 -5.90 3.70
N ALA A 312 -30.94 -5.73 2.51
CA ALA A 312 -31.26 -4.41 1.99
C ALA A 312 -32.15 -3.63 2.98
N GLY A 313 -31.78 -2.38 3.25
CA GLY A 313 -32.44 -1.51 4.21
C GLY A 313 -31.99 -1.66 5.68
N ASP A 314 -31.15 -2.64 6.02
CA ASP A 314 -30.50 -2.68 7.34
C ASP A 314 -29.65 -1.41 7.53
N ARG A 315 -29.68 -0.83 8.74
CA ARG A 315 -28.73 0.20 9.16
C ARG A 315 -27.56 -0.44 9.88
N VAL A 316 -26.34 -0.17 9.44
CA VAL A 316 -25.14 -0.84 9.96
C VAL A 316 -24.12 0.19 10.42
N LEU A 317 -23.68 0.09 11.68
CA LEU A 317 -22.54 0.84 12.19
C LEU A 317 -21.26 0.02 12.06
N ILE A 318 -20.28 0.53 11.31
CA ILE A 318 -18.98 -0.10 11.08
C ILE A 318 -17.90 0.75 11.74
N HIS A 319 -17.24 0.20 12.76
CA HIS A 319 -16.11 0.87 13.39
C HIS A 319 -14.80 0.65 12.63
N ALA A 320 -13.89 1.62 12.77
CA ALA A 320 -12.57 1.61 12.14
C ALA A 320 -12.63 1.36 10.61
N ALA A 321 -13.59 1.99 9.93
CA ALA A 321 -13.97 1.73 8.54
C ALA A 321 -12.85 1.94 7.50
N ALA A 322 -11.80 2.67 7.85
CA ALA A 322 -10.64 2.89 6.97
C ALA A 322 -9.54 1.80 7.09
N GLY A 323 -9.69 0.83 7.99
CA GLY A 323 -8.80 -0.35 8.07
C GLY A 323 -9.28 -1.47 7.16
N GLY A 324 -8.44 -2.50 6.93
CA GLY A 324 -8.75 -3.59 6.00
C GLY A 324 -10.14 -4.24 6.16
N VAL A 325 -10.47 -4.73 7.36
CA VAL A 325 -11.80 -5.34 7.64
C VAL A 325 -12.91 -4.30 7.52
N GLY A 326 -12.71 -3.08 8.01
CA GLY A 326 -13.70 -2.01 7.95
C GLY A 326 -14.05 -1.63 6.50
N MET A 327 -13.05 -1.53 5.64
CA MET A 327 -13.24 -1.25 4.22
C MET A 327 -13.95 -2.38 3.49
N ALA A 328 -13.58 -3.63 3.77
CA ALA A 328 -14.28 -4.81 3.26
C ALA A 328 -15.75 -4.81 3.69
N ALA A 329 -16.01 -4.52 4.96
CA ALA A 329 -17.35 -4.46 5.53
C ALA A 329 -18.20 -3.35 4.90
N VAL A 330 -17.63 -2.16 4.64
CA VAL A 330 -18.31 -1.07 3.94
C VAL A 330 -18.75 -1.52 2.54
N GLN A 331 -17.84 -2.13 1.76
CA GLN A 331 -18.17 -2.60 0.41
C GLN A 331 -19.29 -3.64 0.43
N LEU A 332 -19.18 -4.64 1.32
CA LEU A 332 -20.19 -5.69 1.45
C LEU A 332 -21.55 -5.15 1.92
N ALA A 333 -21.55 -4.21 2.88
CA ALA A 333 -22.79 -3.60 3.36
C ALA A 333 -23.49 -2.76 2.28
N LEU A 334 -22.73 -1.95 1.53
CA LEU A 334 -23.28 -1.20 0.40
C LEU A 334 -23.80 -2.12 -0.70
N ALA A 335 -23.07 -3.19 -1.03
CA ALA A 335 -23.50 -4.19 -2.00
C ALA A 335 -24.78 -4.92 -1.56
N ALA A 336 -24.98 -5.11 -0.25
CA ALA A 336 -26.21 -5.67 0.31
C ALA A 336 -27.39 -4.67 0.31
N GLY A 337 -27.19 -3.41 -0.07
CA GLY A 337 -28.20 -2.36 -0.03
C GLY A 337 -28.49 -1.83 1.38
N ALA A 338 -27.54 -1.98 2.31
CA ALA A 338 -27.65 -1.46 3.66
C ALA A 338 -27.29 0.04 3.73
N GLU A 339 -27.85 0.75 4.71
CA GLU A 339 -27.45 2.11 5.04
C GLU A 339 -26.27 2.08 6.01
N VAL A 340 -25.11 2.55 5.56
CA VAL A 340 -23.85 2.48 6.32
C VAL A 340 -23.62 3.74 7.14
N TYR A 341 -23.36 3.53 8.42
CA TYR A 341 -22.79 4.47 9.37
C TYR A 341 -21.37 3.99 9.69
N ALA A 342 -20.39 4.88 9.67
CA ALA A 342 -19.00 4.50 9.84
C ALA A 342 -18.27 5.41 10.82
N THR A 343 -17.34 4.84 11.59
CA THR A 343 -16.33 5.63 12.30
C THR A 343 -14.95 5.41 11.69
N ALA A 344 -14.17 6.48 11.57
CA ALA A 344 -12.78 6.43 11.15
C ALA A 344 -11.96 7.47 11.92
N GLY A 345 -10.64 7.29 11.91
CA GLY A 345 -9.69 8.13 12.65
C GLY A 345 -9.56 9.56 12.08
N ALA A 346 -8.33 9.95 11.75
CA ALA A 346 -8.01 11.29 11.23
C ALA A 346 -8.89 11.71 10.03
N THR A 347 -8.97 13.01 9.77
CA THR A 347 -9.80 13.60 8.70
C THR A 347 -9.58 12.95 7.33
N GLU A 348 -8.33 12.59 7.00
CA GLU A 348 -7.97 11.84 5.79
C GLU A 348 -8.77 10.54 5.64
N LYS A 349 -8.75 9.72 6.70
CA LYS A 349 -9.41 8.42 6.75
C LYS A 349 -10.91 8.57 6.63
N GLN A 350 -11.46 9.61 7.26
CA GLN A 350 -12.89 9.90 7.13
C GLN A 350 -13.24 10.31 5.70
N GLN A 351 -12.43 11.16 5.06
CA GLN A 351 -12.66 11.53 3.66
C GLN A 351 -12.57 10.31 2.74
N PHE A 352 -11.57 9.47 2.94
CA PHE A 352 -11.43 8.22 2.19
C PHE A 352 -12.68 7.33 2.31
N VAL A 353 -13.23 7.15 3.52
CA VAL A 353 -14.46 6.38 3.74
C VAL A 353 -15.69 7.04 3.10
N ARG A 354 -15.74 8.39 3.02
CA ARG A 354 -16.79 9.10 2.27
C ARG A 354 -16.68 8.86 0.77
N ASP A 355 -15.46 8.87 0.23
CA ASP A 355 -15.19 8.57 -1.18
C ASP A 355 -15.62 7.15 -1.57
N MET A 356 -15.66 6.22 -0.61
CA MET A 356 -16.23 4.86 -0.80
C MET A 356 -17.76 4.84 -0.87
N GLY A 357 -18.44 5.98 -0.75
CA GLY A 357 -19.90 6.10 -0.82
C GLY A 357 -20.61 6.14 0.54
N VAL A 358 -19.88 6.17 1.66
CA VAL A 358 -20.50 6.26 2.98
C VAL A 358 -20.93 7.70 3.28
N ARG A 359 -22.24 7.91 3.46
CA ARG A 359 -22.81 9.23 3.75
C ARG A 359 -22.53 9.69 5.18
N HIS A 360 -22.58 8.77 6.14
CA HIS A 360 -22.52 9.08 7.57
C HIS A 360 -21.19 8.64 8.16
N VAL A 361 -20.19 9.52 8.11
CA VAL A 361 -18.84 9.24 8.64
C VAL A 361 -18.53 10.12 9.85
N MET A 362 -18.19 9.47 10.96
CA MET A 362 -17.91 10.06 12.27
C MET A 362 -16.50 9.72 12.77
N SER A 363 -16.09 10.32 13.87
CA SER A 363 -14.78 10.07 14.50
C SER A 363 -14.78 8.74 15.23
N SER A 364 -13.70 7.96 15.10
CA SER A 364 -13.46 6.74 15.88
C SER A 364 -12.62 7.02 17.14
N ARG A 365 -12.38 8.29 17.48
CA ARG A 365 -11.55 8.72 18.62
C ARG A 365 -12.36 9.41 19.72
N THR A 366 -13.62 9.68 19.46
CA THR A 366 -14.56 10.36 20.35
C THR A 366 -15.84 9.55 20.43
N LEU A 367 -16.60 9.71 21.51
CA LEU A 367 -17.88 9.02 21.72
C LEU A 367 -19.06 9.74 21.05
N ASP A 368 -18.81 10.89 20.40
CA ASP A 368 -19.83 11.70 19.71
C ASP A 368 -20.59 10.97 18.59
N PHE A 369 -20.03 9.87 18.07
CA PHE A 369 -20.67 9.04 17.06
C PHE A 369 -22.04 8.54 17.55
N ALA A 370 -22.19 8.26 18.84
CA ALA A 370 -23.40 7.68 19.38
C ALA A 370 -24.57 8.67 19.34
N GLU A 371 -24.34 9.92 19.76
CA GLU A 371 -25.32 10.99 19.64
C GLU A 371 -25.67 11.26 18.18
N ARG A 372 -24.66 11.26 17.30
CA ARG A 372 -24.87 11.49 15.87
C ARG A 372 -25.69 10.38 15.22
N VAL A 373 -25.43 9.12 15.55
CA VAL A 373 -26.23 7.97 15.09
C VAL A 373 -27.66 8.08 15.60
N ARG A 374 -27.88 8.40 16.88
CA ARG A 374 -29.24 8.61 17.43
C ARG A 374 -30.00 9.70 16.67
N ALA A 375 -29.36 10.83 16.43
CA ALA A 375 -29.97 11.94 15.68
C ALA A 375 -30.32 11.53 14.24
N LEU A 376 -29.38 10.90 13.51
CA LEU A 376 -29.57 10.50 12.12
C LEU A 376 -30.59 9.36 11.94
N THR A 377 -30.82 8.56 12.98
CA THR A 377 -31.75 7.43 12.95
C THR A 377 -33.12 7.75 13.53
N GLY A 378 -33.34 8.99 14.00
CA GLY A 378 -34.57 9.40 14.68
C GLY A 378 -34.78 8.70 16.03
N GLY A 379 -33.68 8.34 16.71
CA GLY A 379 -33.70 7.65 17.99
C GLY A 379 -33.87 6.12 17.91
N ARG A 380 -34.15 5.55 16.73
CA ARG A 380 -34.30 4.10 16.56
C ARG A 380 -32.98 3.32 16.77
N GLY A 381 -31.85 3.92 16.39
CA GLY A 381 -30.57 3.21 16.34
C GLY A 381 -30.33 2.44 15.04
N VAL A 382 -29.32 1.58 15.06
CA VAL A 382 -28.87 0.73 13.95
C VAL A 382 -29.26 -0.73 14.18
N ASP A 383 -29.54 -1.47 13.10
CA ASP A 383 -29.95 -2.87 13.18
C ASP A 383 -28.75 -3.80 13.41
N MET A 384 -27.53 -3.32 13.11
CA MET A 384 -26.30 -4.08 13.30
C MET A 384 -25.10 -3.19 13.61
N VAL A 385 -24.19 -3.70 14.44
CA VAL A 385 -22.89 -3.08 14.73
C VAL A 385 -21.79 -4.09 14.43
N LEU A 386 -20.81 -3.71 13.61
CA LEU A 386 -19.54 -4.41 13.49
C LEU A 386 -18.49 -3.66 14.34
N ASN A 387 -18.21 -4.20 15.52
CA ASN A 387 -17.33 -3.56 16.50
C ASN A 387 -15.90 -4.09 16.45
N SER A 388 -14.96 -3.16 16.62
CA SER A 388 -13.55 -3.43 16.83
C SER A 388 -12.92 -2.50 17.89
N LEU A 389 -13.71 -1.60 18.49
CA LEU A 389 -13.26 -0.63 19.49
C LEU A 389 -13.48 -1.20 20.89
N SER A 390 -12.75 -0.68 21.87
CA SER A 390 -12.73 -1.20 23.24
C SER A 390 -13.21 -0.15 24.25
N GLY A 391 -13.49 -0.59 25.49
CA GLY A 391 -13.84 0.31 26.60
C GLY A 391 -15.20 0.97 26.38
N ASP A 392 -15.31 2.27 26.67
CA ASP A 392 -16.58 3.01 26.62
C ASP A 392 -17.21 3.04 25.22
N PHE A 393 -16.41 2.85 24.17
CA PHE A 393 -16.93 2.69 22.81
C PHE A 393 -17.88 1.49 22.68
N ILE A 394 -17.63 0.40 23.42
CA ILE A 394 -18.52 -0.77 23.42
C ILE A 394 -19.88 -0.37 24.01
N THR A 395 -19.86 0.31 25.16
CA THR A 395 -21.08 0.79 25.84
C THR A 395 -21.90 1.70 24.94
N GLU A 396 -21.27 2.70 24.33
CA GLU A 396 -21.95 3.64 23.43
C GLU A 396 -22.46 2.98 22.14
N SER A 397 -21.75 1.95 21.66
CA SER A 397 -22.18 1.17 20.49
C SER A 397 -23.43 0.33 20.78
N PHE A 398 -23.54 -0.26 21.98
CA PHE A 398 -24.78 -0.89 22.43
C PHE A 398 -25.90 0.16 22.62
N GLY A 399 -25.56 1.35 23.12
CA GLY A 399 -26.50 2.46 23.31
C GLY A 399 -27.10 3.04 22.01
N VAL A 400 -26.63 2.61 20.84
CA VAL A 400 -27.21 2.93 19.54
C VAL A 400 -27.72 1.72 18.77
N LEU A 401 -27.71 0.54 19.39
CA LEU A 401 -28.26 -0.67 18.81
C LEU A 401 -29.79 -0.68 18.96
N ALA A 402 -30.50 -0.89 17.85
CA ALA A 402 -31.95 -0.99 17.85
C ALA A 402 -32.42 -2.25 18.62
N PRO A 403 -33.66 -2.28 19.12
CA PRO A 403 -34.25 -3.50 19.67
C PRO A 403 -34.18 -4.65 18.66
N GLY A 404 -33.78 -5.85 19.11
CA GLY A 404 -33.53 -6.99 18.22
C GLY A 404 -32.26 -6.89 17.37
N GLY A 405 -31.45 -5.84 17.57
CA GLY A 405 -30.24 -5.58 16.81
C GLY A 405 -29.13 -6.61 17.06
N ARG A 406 -28.20 -6.68 16.11
CA ARG A 406 -27.08 -7.64 16.07
C ARG A 406 -25.76 -6.94 16.36
N PHE A 407 -25.10 -7.31 17.44
CA PHE A 407 -23.78 -6.78 17.79
C PHE A 407 -22.71 -7.83 17.49
N LEU A 408 -21.91 -7.56 16.45
CA LEU A 408 -20.86 -8.44 15.94
C LEU A 408 -19.51 -7.95 16.49
N GLU A 409 -18.97 -8.67 17.47
CA GLU A 409 -17.77 -8.25 18.19
C GLU A 409 -16.53 -8.99 17.65
N MET A 410 -15.68 -8.24 16.95
CA MET A 410 -14.35 -8.71 16.52
C MET A 410 -13.28 -8.41 17.57
N GLY A 411 -13.53 -7.43 18.45
CA GLY A 411 -12.63 -7.09 19.54
C GLY A 411 -12.40 -8.26 20.49
N LYS A 412 -11.27 -8.24 21.18
CA LYS A 412 -10.92 -9.24 22.20
C LYS A 412 -10.71 -8.65 23.58
N ILE A 413 -10.40 -7.35 23.65
CA ILE A 413 -10.00 -6.69 24.89
C ILE A 413 -11.22 -6.02 25.53
N GLY A 414 -11.54 -6.41 26.77
CA GLY A 414 -12.59 -5.78 27.56
C GLY A 414 -14.00 -5.96 27.00
N ILE A 415 -14.22 -7.01 26.20
CA ILE A 415 -15.54 -7.33 25.64
C ILE A 415 -16.53 -7.73 26.73
N TRP A 416 -17.82 -7.59 26.46
CA TRP A 416 -18.87 -7.97 27.40
C TRP A 416 -19.13 -9.48 27.36
N ASP A 417 -19.67 -10.03 28.43
CA ASP A 417 -20.23 -11.38 28.43
C ASP A 417 -21.73 -11.35 28.05
N GLU A 418 -22.28 -12.52 27.70
CA GLU A 418 -23.69 -12.61 27.33
C GLU A 418 -24.64 -12.19 28.45
N ALA A 419 -24.28 -12.46 29.71
CA ALA A 419 -25.13 -12.14 30.86
C ALA A 419 -25.30 -10.63 31.01
N ARG A 420 -24.21 -9.87 30.87
CA ARG A 420 -24.21 -8.41 30.88
C ARG A 420 -25.03 -7.85 29.73
N VAL A 421 -24.91 -8.38 28.51
CA VAL A 421 -25.70 -7.91 27.36
C VAL A 421 -27.19 -8.14 27.61
N ARG A 422 -27.59 -9.35 28.02
CA ARG A 422 -29.01 -9.69 28.26
C ARG A 422 -29.63 -8.88 29.38
N ALA A 423 -28.83 -8.47 30.37
CA ALA A 423 -29.27 -7.59 31.45
C ALA A 423 -29.56 -6.15 30.98
N GLN A 424 -28.94 -5.69 29.90
CA GLN A 424 -29.23 -4.39 29.28
C GLN A 424 -30.47 -4.46 28.39
N ASP A 425 -30.49 -5.42 27.47
CA ASP A 425 -31.65 -5.69 26.61
C ASP A 425 -31.61 -7.16 26.15
N ALA A 426 -32.61 -7.93 26.56
CA ALA A 426 -32.71 -9.34 26.24
C ALA A 426 -33.03 -9.62 24.75
N SER A 427 -33.44 -8.61 23.99
CA SER A 427 -33.71 -8.72 22.56
C SER A 427 -32.44 -8.69 21.71
N TRP A 428 -31.34 -8.14 22.23
CA TRP A 428 -30.09 -8.01 21.48
C TRP A 428 -29.41 -9.35 21.21
N VAL A 429 -28.88 -9.49 20.00
CA VAL A 429 -28.09 -10.64 19.59
C VAL A 429 -26.62 -10.26 19.62
N TYR A 430 -25.88 -10.75 20.62
CA TYR A 430 -24.44 -10.51 20.75
C TYR A 430 -23.63 -11.70 20.27
N ARG A 431 -22.68 -11.45 19.36
CA ARG A 431 -21.86 -12.48 18.71
C ARG A 431 -20.39 -12.08 18.73
N PRO A 432 -19.65 -12.37 19.82
CA PRO A 432 -18.20 -12.36 19.77
C PRO A 432 -17.71 -13.49 18.88
N PHE A 433 -16.77 -13.21 17.98
CA PHE A 433 -16.30 -14.22 17.03
C PHE A 433 -14.79 -14.17 16.80
N ASP A 434 -14.23 -15.27 16.29
CA ASP A 434 -12.82 -15.39 15.95
C ASP A 434 -12.66 -16.16 14.65
N LEU A 435 -12.24 -15.48 13.57
CA LEU A 435 -12.05 -16.14 12.29
C LEU A 435 -10.97 -17.23 12.36
N ALA A 436 -9.99 -17.11 13.26
CA ALA A 436 -8.98 -18.14 13.44
C ALA A 436 -9.57 -19.45 14.01
N ALA A 437 -10.54 -19.35 14.92
CA ALA A 437 -11.25 -20.52 15.44
C ALA A 437 -12.12 -21.15 14.36
N VAL A 438 -12.85 -20.34 13.59
CA VAL A 438 -13.66 -20.80 12.45
C VAL A 438 -12.81 -21.55 11.43
N ALA A 439 -11.60 -21.04 11.10
CA ALA A 439 -10.68 -21.72 10.19
C ALA A 439 -10.15 -23.06 10.72
N GLN A 440 -10.11 -23.25 12.05
CA GLN A 440 -9.72 -24.51 12.67
C GLN A 440 -10.85 -25.53 12.60
N GLU A 441 -12.06 -25.10 12.96
CA GLU A 441 -13.26 -25.93 13.08
C GLU A 441 -13.86 -26.29 11.72
N ASP A 442 -13.98 -25.33 10.81
CA ASP A 442 -14.61 -25.49 9.48
C ASP A 442 -13.81 -24.81 8.36
N PRO A 443 -12.63 -25.36 7.99
CA PRO A 443 -11.80 -24.83 6.92
C PRO A 443 -12.47 -24.91 5.54
N VAL A 444 -13.35 -25.90 5.32
CA VAL A 444 -14.00 -26.15 4.03
C VAL A 444 -14.96 -25.02 3.71
N THR A 445 -15.83 -24.66 4.66
CA THR A 445 -16.77 -23.55 4.46
C THR A 445 -16.00 -22.23 4.34
N LEU A 446 -14.94 -22.02 5.11
CA LEU A 446 -14.12 -20.81 5.01
C LEU A 446 -13.51 -20.64 3.60
N VAL A 447 -12.94 -21.70 3.03
CA VAL A 447 -12.40 -21.67 1.66
C VAL A 447 -13.50 -21.39 0.64
N ALA A 448 -14.64 -22.09 0.72
CA ALA A 448 -15.74 -21.87 -0.21
C ALA A 448 -16.28 -20.42 -0.14
N MET A 449 -16.34 -19.83 1.05
CA MET A 449 -16.65 -18.41 1.20
C MET A 449 -15.61 -17.52 0.53
N PHE A 450 -14.32 -17.83 0.70
CA PHE A 450 -13.25 -17.03 0.11
C PHE A 450 -13.19 -17.10 -1.41
N GLU A 451 -13.36 -18.30 -1.99
CA GLU A 451 -13.39 -18.49 -3.45
C GLU A 451 -14.50 -17.64 -4.08
N ARG A 452 -15.70 -17.64 -3.48
CA ARG A 452 -16.79 -16.75 -3.92
C ARG A 452 -16.40 -15.27 -3.83
N LEU A 453 -15.72 -14.86 -2.77
CA LEU A 453 -15.27 -13.46 -2.62
C LEU A 453 -14.19 -13.09 -3.64
N LEU A 454 -13.32 -14.03 -4.02
CA LEU A 454 -12.37 -13.83 -5.12
C LEU A 454 -13.09 -13.65 -6.45
N ASP A 455 -14.17 -14.39 -6.72
CA ASP A 455 -14.98 -14.21 -7.93
C ASP A 455 -15.62 -12.82 -7.98
N GLU A 456 -16.09 -12.30 -6.85
CA GLU A 456 -16.62 -10.93 -6.75
C GLU A 456 -15.56 -9.86 -7.04
N VAL A 457 -14.32 -10.08 -6.58
CA VAL A 457 -13.18 -9.21 -6.89
C VAL A 457 -12.80 -9.30 -8.37
N ALA A 458 -12.72 -10.51 -8.93
CA ALA A 458 -12.41 -10.73 -10.34
C ALA A 458 -13.47 -10.12 -11.27
N ALA A 459 -14.74 -10.14 -10.86
CA ALA A 459 -15.83 -9.50 -11.58
C ALA A 459 -15.91 -7.98 -11.39
N GLY A 460 -15.01 -7.38 -10.59
CA GLY A 460 -15.00 -5.95 -10.30
C GLY A 460 -16.17 -5.45 -9.43
N ARG A 461 -16.92 -6.37 -8.80
CA ARG A 461 -18.01 -6.03 -7.87
C ARG A 461 -17.50 -5.66 -6.48
N LEU A 462 -16.35 -6.22 -6.09
CA LEU A 462 -15.56 -5.76 -4.94
C LEU A 462 -14.23 -5.19 -5.43
N ALA A 463 -13.91 -3.98 -4.98
CA ALA A 463 -12.63 -3.34 -5.26
C ALA A 463 -11.53 -3.95 -4.37
N PRO A 464 -10.31 -4.18 -4.90
CA PRO A 464 -9.14 -4.49 -4.10
C PRO A 464 -8.91 -3.46 -3.00
N LEU A 465 -8.36 -3.89 -1.87
CA LEU A 465 -8.05 -3.00 -0.75
C LEU A 465 -6.73 -2.27 -1.00
N PRO A 466 -6.61 -0.97 -0.65
CA PRO A 466 -5.33 -0.27 -0.65
C PRO A 466 -4.31 -1.01 0.22
N VAL A 467 -3.09 -1.10 -0.29
CA VAL A 467 -1.98 -1.79 0.39
C VAL A 467 -0.82 -0.85 0.65
N THR A 468 -0.28 -0.90 1.86
CA THR A 468 1.03 -0.33 2.21
C THR A 468 2.02 -1.47 2.31
N VAL A 469 3.00 -1.50 1.40
CA VAL A 469 3.99 -2.57 1.29
C VAL A 469 5.28 -2.17 2.00
N PHE A 470 5.73 -3.03 2.91
CA PHE A 470 7.05 -2.97 3.52
C PHE A 470 7.88 -4.15 3.04
N PRO A 471 9.20 -3.99 2.82
CA PRO A 471 10.11 -5.12 2.73
C PRO A 471 9.94 -6.00 3.98
N MET A 472 9.97 -7.33 3.82
CA MET A 472 9.79 -8.23 4.96
C MET A 472 10.87 -8.03 6.03
N ALA A 473 12.07 -7.62 5.62
CA ALA A 473 13.15 -7.29 6.53
C ALA A 473 12.82 -6.10 7.46
N ASP A 474 11.95 -5.19 7.02
CA ASP A 474 11.48 -4.03 7.77
C ASP A 474 10.22 -4.34 8.60
N ALA A 475 10.03 -5.61 8.98
CA ALA A 475 8.87 -6.05 9.76
C ALA A 475 8.65 -5.21 11.03
N GLU A 476 9.71 -4.89 11.76
CA GLU A 476 9.61 -4.02 12.94
C GLU A 476 8.96 -2.66 12.61
N GLN A 477 9.38 -2.02 11.52
CA GLN A 477 8.83 -0.74 11.09
C GLN A 477 7.36 -0.88 10.67
N ALA A 478 7.00 -1.96 9.98
CA ALA A 478 5.62 -2.25 9.61
C ALA A 478 4.72 -2.45 10.84
N PHE A 479 5.20 -3.16 11.86
CA PHE A 479 4.49 -3.34 13.14
C PHE A 479 4.30 -2.01 13.87
N ARG A 480 5.33 -1.16 13.94
CA ARG A 480 5.23 0.19 14.52
C ARG A 480 4.22 1.05 13.75
N PHE A 481 4.28 1.00 12.41
CA PHE A 481 3.36 1.73 11.54
C PHE A 481 1.91 1.30 11.73
N MET A 482 1.67 0.00 11.89
CA MET A 482 0.35 -0.54 12.23
C MET A 482 -0.10 -0.08 13.63
N ALA A 483 0.76 -0.16 14.63
CA ALA A 483 0.45 0.20 16.02
C ALA A 483 0.04 1.68 16.17
N GLN A 484 0.59 2.57 15.34
CA GLN A 484 0.21 3.99 15.29
C GLN A 484 -1.16 4.22 14.61
N ALA A 485 -1.78 3.18 14.05
CA ALA A 485 -3.06 3.23 13.34
C ALA A 485 -3.11 4.34 12.26
N ARG A 486 -2.02 4.53 11.51
CA ARG A 486 -1.90 5.55 10.45
C ARG A 486 -2.34 5.06 9.08
N HIS A 487 -2.10 3.79 8.78
CA HIS A 487 -2.43 3.16 7.50
C HIS A 487 -3.92 3.25 7.12
N ILE A 488 -4.19 3.35 5.82
CA ILE A 488 -5.49 3.08 5.21
C ILE A 488 -5.40 1.73 4.51
N GLY A 489 -6.40 0.87 4.67
CA GLY A 489 -6.41 -0.47 4.07
C GLY A 489 -5.54 -1.46 4.83
N LYS A 490 -4.65 -2.17 4.12
CA LYS A 490 -3.85 -3.30 4.64
C LYS A 490 -2.36 -3.03 4.57
N ILE A 491 -1.61 -3.60 5.52
CA ILE A 491 -0.15 -3.61 5.50
C ILE A 491 0.33 -4.98 5.05
N VAL A 492 1.29 -5.00 4.13
CA VAL A 492 1.87 -6.21 3.54
C VAL A 492 3.37 -6.22 3.77
N LEU A 493 3.90 -7.36 4.23
CA LEU A 493 5.32 -7.64 4.26
C LEU A 493 5.71 -8.44 3.02
N SER A 494 6.44 -7.81 2.11
CA SER A 494 6.81 -8.38 0.83
C SER A 494 8.25 -8.89 0.83
N ARG A 495 8.42 -10.09 0.29
CA ARG A 495 9.71 -10.65 -0.09
C ARG A 495 9.95 -10.57 -1.58
N GLU A 496 9.07 -9.96 -2.39
CA GLU A 496 9.24 -10.05 -3.85
C GLU A 496 10.60 -9.55 -4.35
N ASP A 497 11.11 -8.42 -3.83
CA ASP A 497 12.43 -7.92 -4.18
C ASP A 497 13.55 -8.80 -3.64
N GLU A 498 13.38 -9.36 -2.45
CA GLU A 498 14.31 -10.32 -1.86
C GLU A 498 14.31 -11.63 -2.66
N SER A 499 13.16 -12.25 -2.93
CA SER A 499 13.00 -13.42 -3.78
C SER A 499 13.57 -13.19 -5.17
N ARG A 500 13.37 -12.01 -5.79
CA ARG A 500 14.03 -11.64 -7.04
C ARG A 500 15.54 -11.59 -6.85
N ARG A 501 16.04 -10.83 -5.87
CA ARG A 501 17.48 -10.69 -5.56
C ARG A 501 18.15 -12.01 -5.20
N LEU A 502 17.55 -12.85 -4.37
CA LEU A 502 18.01 -14.19 -3.99
C LEU A 502 17.98 -15.15 -5.16
N ARG A 503 16.98 -15.10 -6.04
CA ARG A 503 17.02 -15.88 -7.30
C ARG A 503 18.23 -15.50 -8.15
N PHE A 504 18.66 -14.23 -8.11
CA PHE A 504 19.89 -13.77 -8.75
C PHE A 504 21.16 -14.09 -7.92
N ALA A 505 21.13 -13.91 -6.60
CA ALA A 505 22.28 -14.03 -5.70
C ALA A 505 22.60 -15.48 -5.34
N ALA A 506 21.59 -16.30 -5.00
CA ALA A 506 21.74 -17.73 -4.70
C ALA A 506 22.22 -18.54 -5.91
N LYS A 507 22.00 -18.03 -7.13
CA LYS A 507 22.51 -18.64 -8.35
C LYS A 507 23.83 -18.03 -8.83
N GLY A 508 24.25 -16.92 -8.24
CA GLY A 508 25.39 -16.13 -8.71
C GLY A 508 25.34 -15.85 -10.21
N VAL A 509 26.50 -15.58 -10.79
CA VAL A 509 26.62 -15.63 -12.25
C VAL A 509 26.70 -17.09 -12.67
N ARG A 510 25.66 -17.57 -13.34
CA ARG A 510 25.57 -18.95 -13.82
C ARG A 510 26.23 -19.12 -15.18
N GLY A 511 26.95 -20.22 -15.34
CA GLY A 511 27.54 -20.59 -16.63
C GLY A 511 26.51 -20.96 -17.69
N ASP A 512 25.34 -21.47 -17.30
CA ASP A 512 24.26 -21.92 -18.21
C ASP A 512 23.26 -20.81 -18.59
N ALA A 513 23.46 -19.57 -18.10
CA ALA A 513 22.57 -18.44 -18.36
C ALA A 513 23.12 -17.48 -19.42
N HIS A 514 22.22 -16.76 -20.08
CA HIS A 514 22.53 -15.69 -21.02
C HIS A 514 22.44 -14.31 -20.33
N TYR A 515 23.46 -13.47 -20.53
CA TYR A 515 23.55 -12.13 -19.95
C TYR A 515 23.55 -11.06 -21.04
N LEU A 516 22.59 -10.13 -21.00
CA LEU A 516 22.55 -8.97 -21.91
C LEU A 516 23.20 -7.75 -21.26
N VAL A 517 24.21 -7.18 -21.91
CA VAL A 517 24.81 -5.89 -21.52
C VAL A 517 24.53 -4.86 -22.62
N THR A 518 23.57 -3.96 -22.38
CA THR A 518 23.26 -2.84 -23.27
C THR A 518 24.31 -1.74 -23.15
N GLY A 519 24.82 -1.23 -24.26
CA GLY A 519 26.05 -0.42 -24.26
C GLY A 519 27.30 -1.25 -23.92
N GLY A 520 27.23 -2.57 -24.07
CA GLY A 520 28.26 -3.54 -23.65
C GLY A 520 29.61 -3.39 -24.34
N LEU A 521 29.65 -2.68 -25.46
CA LEU A 521 30.88 -2.38 -26.21
C LEU A 521 31.55 -1.07 -25.79
N GLY A 522 30.98 -0.34 -24.83
CA GLY A 522 31.59 0.85 -24.23
C GLY A 522 32.56 0.53 -23.08
N ALA A 523 33.28 1.53 -22.58
CA ALA A 523 34.30 1.35 -21.53
C ALA A 523 33.76 0.66 -20.27
N LEU A 524 32.62 1.13 -19.73
CA LEU A 524 31.96 0.50 -18.57
C LEU A 524 31.33 -0.84 -18.95
N GLY A 525 30.68 -0.93 -20.11
CA GLY A 525 30.05 -2.16 -20.59
C GLY A 525 31.04 -3.33 -20.68
N LEU A 526 32.25 -3.09 -21.21
CA LEU A 526 33.30 -4.10 -21.30
C LEU A 526 33.86 -4.49 -19.93
N ARG A 527 33.96 -3.54 -18.98
CA ARG A 527 34.38 -3.85 -17.60
C ARG A 527 33.34 -4.71 -16.88
N VAL A 528 32.06 -4.40 -17.05
CA VAL A 528 30.94 -5.22 -16.53
C VAL A 528 30.94 -6.61 -17.18
N ALA A 529 31.09 -6.67 -18.51
CA ALA A 529 31.16 -7.94 -19.23
C ALA A 529 32.34 -8.81 -18.76
N ARG A 530 33.53 -8.22 -18.58
CA ARG A 530 34.69 -8.92 -18.02
C ARG A 530 34.40 -9.44 -16.62
N ARG A 531 33.80 -8.61 -15.76
CA ARG A 531 33.44 -9.02 -14.40
C ARG A 531 32.44 -10.17 -14.39
N LEU A 532 31.42 -10.15 -15.25
CA LEU A 532 30.47 -11.26 -15.40
C LEU A 532 31.17 -12.56 -15.83
N VAL A 533 32.15 -12.48 -16.74
CA VAL A 533 32.94 -13.66 -17.15
C VAL A 533 33.78 -14.20 -15.98
N GLU A 534 34.45 -13.31 -15.23
CA GLU A 534 35.21 -13.65 -14.02
C GLU A 534 34.32 -14.32 -12.95
N GLU A 535 33.06 -13.89 -12.84
CA GLU A 535 32.08 -14.44 -11.89
C GLU A 535 31.41 -15.74 -12.38
N GLY A 536 31.61 -16.15 -13.65
CA GLY A 536 31.16 -17.45 -14.13
C GLY A 536 30.31 -17.45 -15.41
N ALA A 537 29.97 -16.29 -15.98
CA ALA A 537 29.15 -16.24 -17.19
C ALA A 537 29.88 -16.92 -18.37
N ARG A 538 29.13 -17.66 -19.20
CA ARG A 538 29.65 -18.25 -20.45
C ARG A 538 28.91 -17.76 -21.69
N HIS A 539 27.71 -17.22 -21.54
CA HIS A 539 26.93 -16.67 -22.65
C HIS A 539 26.63 -15.19 -22.40
N LEU A 540 27.28 -14.31 -23.17
CA LEU A 540 27.05 -12.86 -23.10
C LEU A 540 26.56 -12.34 -24.45
N VAL A 541 25.56 -11.47 -24.40
CA VAL A 541 25.10 -10.66 -25.53
C VAL A 541 25.48 -9.22 -25.24
N LEU A 542 26.47 -8.70 -25.97
CA LEU A 542 26.88 -7.30 -25.87
C LEU A 542 26.16 -6.51 -26.96
N SER A 543 25.24 -5.64 -26.54
CA SER A 543 24.48 -4.81 -27.47
C SER A 543 25.04 -3.40 -27.52
N GLY A 544 25.12 -2.82 -28.71
CA GLY A 544 25.49 -1.43 -28.93
C GLY A 544 25.05 -1.00 -30.32
N ARG A 545 24.60 0.26 -30.47
CA ARG A 545 24.06 0.79 -31.73
C ARG A 545 24.98 0.61 -32.94
N ARG A 546 26.30 0.63 -32.73
CA ARG A 546 27.31 0.51 -33.79
C ARG A 546 27.83 -0.92 -33.99
N GLY A 547 27.37 -1.88 -33.18
CA GLY A 547 27.97 -3.21 -33.13
C GLY A 547 29.49 -3.17 -32.91
N TRP A 548 30.18 -4.25 -33.28
CA TRP A 548 31.64 -4.29 -33.31
C TRP A 548 32.17 -3.62 -34.59
N CYS A 549 31.97 -2.31 -34.74
CA CYS A 549 32.69 -1.53 -35.73
C CYS A 549 33.94 -0.94 -35.06
N ARG A 550 35.12 -1.47 -35.37
CA ARG A 550 36.39 -0.79 -35.09
C ARG A 550 36.39 0.55 -35.83
N PRO A 551 36.71 1.69 -35.19
CA PRO A 551 37.26 2.82 -35.92
C PRO A 551 38.59 2.34 -36.53
N GLY A 552 38.77 2.56 -37.83
CA GLY A 552 40.03 2.32 -38.52
C GLY A 552 41.17 3.18 -37.99
#